data_AF-A0A101T6Y6-F1
#
_entry.id   AF-A0A101T6Y6-F1
#
_cell.length_a   1.000
_cell.length_b   1.000
_cell.length_c   1.000
_cell.angle_alpha   90.00
_cell.angle_beta   90.00
_cell.angle_gamma   90.00
#
_symmetry.space_group_name_H-M   'P 1'
#
loop_
_entity.id
_entity.type
_entity.pdbx_description
1 polymer ?
#
loop_
_entity_poly.entity_id
_entity_poly.type
_entity_poly.pdbx_seq_one_letter_code
_entity_poly.pdbx_strand_id
1 'polypeptide(L)'
;MPQLPNSRTEPDGSVVIRVLSYNIRSMRDDTGALARVITACAPDLVLLQEAPLFFRWRKKLARLAAATDLVILTGGGTAAGPAMLCSLRVLAERTEDVLLPLTPGRHRRGLATAVVRIAGARLGVISCHLSLHQDERHDQAGLLLDRLAGMGVDHAIAGGDINERPGGPAFTRLADALSDCRTAAPWGTEHTFPATAPDRRIDGIFVTKAVEVLGCGVPLGLPGVTENDLRAATDHLPVLAALRIPAN
;
A
#
# COMPACT_ATOMS: atom_id res chain seq x y z
N MET A 1 11.13 4.56 19.36
CA MET A 1 11.32 5.44 18.18
C MET A 1 10.30 6.57 18.25
N PRO A 2 10.61 7.78 17.77
CA PRO A 2 9.61 8.83 17.64
C PRO A 2 8.47 8.36 16.71
N GLN A 3 7.23 8.67 17.08
CA GLN A 3 6.07 8.33 16.24
C GLN A 3 6.10 9.15 14.95
N LEU A 4 5.64 8.55 13.85
CA LEU A 4 5.41 9.30 12.62
C LEU A 4 4.40 10.43 12.87
N PRO A 5 4.49 11.56 12.17
CA PRO A 5 3.54 12.65 12.34
C PRO A 5 2.10 12.19 12.07
N ASN A 6 1.16 12.75 12.82
CA ASN A 6 -0.27 12.56 12.55
C ASN A 6 -0.67 13.27 11.27
N SER A 7 -1.66 12.70 10.59
CA SER A 7 -2.21 13.27 9.36
C SER A 7 -2.88 14.61 9.65
N ARG A 8 -2.62 15.62 8.83
CA ARG A 8 -3.19 16.97 8.96
C ARG A 8 -3.14 17.73 7.64
N THR A 9 -3.89 18.80 7.54
CA THR A 9 -3.75 19.79 6.46
C THR A 9 -2.96 20.95 7.02
N GLU A 10 -1.87 21.32 6.34
CA GLU A 10 -1.01 22.44 6.74
C GLU A 10 -1.60 23.78 6.24
N PRO A 11 -1.21 24.92 6.83
CA PRO A 11 -1.71 26.23 6.44
C PRO A 11 -1.44 26.62 4.98
N ASP A 12 -0.38 26.07 4.37
CA ASP A 12 -0.01 26.27 2.96
C ASP A 12 -0.83 25.39 2.00
N GLY A 13 -1.79 24.62 2.51
CA GLY A 13 -2.64 23.72 1.74
C GLY A 13 -2.03 22.34 1.49
N SER A 14 -0.74 22.12 1.80
CA SER A 14 -0.14 20.80 1.74
C SER A 14 -0.79 19.87 2.77
N VAL A 15 -0.72 18.56 2.54
CA VAL A 15 -1.28 17.57 3.45
C VAL A 15 -0.22 16.60 3.91
N VAL A 16 -0.21 16.34 5.22
CA VAL A 16 0.48 15.20 5.80
C VAL A 16 -0.52 14.05 5.90
N ILE A 17 -0.18 12.91 5.32
CA ILE A 17 -0.99 11.69 5.35
C ILE A 17 -0.16 10.48 5.78
N ARG A 18 -0.86 9.44 6.23
CA ARG A 18 -0.27 8.12 6.49
C ARG A 18 -0.79 7.11 5.49
N VAL A 19 0.13 6.37 4.87
CA VAL A 19 -0.18 5.32 3.90
C VAL A 19 0.37 4.00 4.38
N LEU A 20 -0.50 2.99 4.45
CA LEU A 20 -0.16 1.64 4.88
C LEU A 20 -0.21 0.69 3.67
N SER A 21 0.86 -0.04 3.40
CA SER A 21 0.83 -1.18 2.48
C SER A 21 0.84 -2.48 3.27
N TYR A 22 -0.05 -3.42 2.95
CA TYR A 22 -0.18 -4.65 3.73
C TYR A 22 -0.72 -5.84 2.92
N ASN A 23 0.09 -6.89 2.75
CA ASN A 23 -0.38 -8.19 2.27
C ASN A 23 -1.10 -8.94 3.40
N ILE A 24 -2.42 -9.14 3.24
CA ILE A 24 -3.29 -9.70 4.28
C ILE A 24 -3.60 -11.18 4.08
N ARG A 25 -2.92 -11.86 3.14
CA ARG A 25 -2.99 -13.31 2.95
C ARG A 25 -4.41 -13.89 2.91
N SER A 26 -5.30 -13.22 2.16
CA SER A 26 -6.73 -13.55 2.07
C SER A 26 -7.50 -13.55 3.40
N MET A 27 -6.99 -12.86 4.42
CA MET A 27 -7.52 -12.82 5.79
C MET A 27 -7.67 -14.21 6.40
N ARG A 28 -6.65 -15.07 6.22
CA ARG A 28 -6.67 -16.47 6.69
C ARG A 28 -6.23 -16.63 8.15
N ASP A 29 -5.49 -15.66 8.67
CA ASP A 29 -4.91 -15.69 10.01
C ASP A 29 -5.79 -14.90 11.02
N ASP A 30 -5.22 -14.21 12.01
CA ASP A 30 -5.99 -13.47 13.01
C ASP A 30 -6.51 -12.13 12.48
N THR A 31 -7.76 -12.13 12.02
CA THR A 31 -8.43 -10.90 11.54
C THR A 31 -8.62 -9.82 12.59
N GLY A 32 -8.63 -10.17 13.89
CA GLY A 32 -8.70 -9.20 14.98
C GLY A 32 -7.34 -8.52 15.21
N ALA A 33 -6.25 -9.30 15.15
CA ALA A 33 -4.90 -8.74 15.15
C ALA A 33 -4.66 -7.86 13.93
N LEU A 34 -5.10 -8.29 12.75
CA LEU A 34 -5.04 -7.49 11.51
C LEU A 34 -5.73 -6.14 11.68
N ALA A 35 -6.96 -6.13 12.22
CA ALA A 35 -7.69 -4.88 12.46
C ALA A 35 -6.97 -3.99 13.49
N ARG A 36 -6.47 -4.55 14.60
CA ARG A 36 -5.70 -3.78 15.60
C ARG A 36 -4.46 -3.13 14.98
N VAL A 37 -3.70 -3.87 14.17
CA VAL A 37 -2.50 -3.37 13.48
C VAL A 37 -2.84 -2.22 12.55
N ILE A 38 -3.86 -2.37 11.69
CA ILE A 38 -4.28 -1.30 10.77
C ILE A 38 -4.75 -0.07 11.55
N THR A 39 -5.59 -0.24 12.57
CA THR A 39 -6.11 0.86 13.39
C THR A 39 -4.99 1.61 14.10
N ALA A 40 -4.01 0.92 14.68
CA ALA A 40 -2.90 1.57 15.37
C ALA A 40 -1.96 2.35 14.44
N CYS A 41 -1.89 1.98 13.16
CA CYS A 41 -1.17 2.76 12.15
C CYS A 41 -1.85 4.11 11.86
N ALA A 42 -3.15 4.21 12.14
CA ALA A 42 -4.03 5.35 11.81
C ALA A 42 -3.81 5.89 10.37
N PRO A 43 -4.00 5.04 9.34
CA PRO A 43 -3.77 5.42 7.95
C PRO A 43 -4.91 6.25 7.35
N ASP A 44 -4.59 7.13 6.42
CA ASP A 44 -5.58 7.74 5.51
C ASP A 44 -5.86 6.86 4.31
N LEU A 45 -4.86 6.08 3.87
CA LEU A 45 -4.93 5.15 2.76
C LEU A 45 -4.31 3.81 3.16
N VAL A 46 -4.99 2.72 2.85
CA VAL A 46 -4.47 1.35 3.02
C VAL A 46 -4.44 0.67 1.67
N LEU A 47 -3.25 0.28 1.21
CA LEU A 47 -2.99 -0.48 0.01
C LEU A 47 -2.92 -1.96 0.40
N LEU A 48 -4.00 -2.69 0.19
CA LEU A 48 -4.10 -4.11 0.56
C LEU A 48 -3.65 -5.00 -0.60
N GLN A 49 -2.94 -6.07 -0.27
CA GLN A 49 -2.60 -7.17 -1.19
C GLN A 49 -3.19 -8.48 -0.69
N GLU A 50 -3.45 -9.40 -1.63
CA GLU A 50 -4.16 -10.65 -1.36
C GLU A 50 -5.49 -10.45 -0.62
N ALA A 51 -6.27 -9.43 -0.96
CA ALA A 51 -7.64 -9.37 -0.45
C ALA A 51 -8.42 -10.63 -0.92
N PRO A 52 -9.40 -11.10 -0.13
CA PRO A 52 -10.19 -12.27 -0.53
C PRO A 52 -10.75 -12.12 -1.95
N LEU A 53 -10.67 -13.18 -2.75
CA LEU A 53 -11.16 -13.17 -4.15
C LEU A 53 -12.49 -13.88 -4.34
N PHE A 54 -12.75 -14.89 -3.51
CA PHE A 54 -13.83 -15.84 -3.73
C PHE A 54 -15.09 -15.49 -2.92
N PHE A 55 -15.88 -16.50 -2.57
CA PHE A 55 -17.19 -16.37 -1.94
C PHE A 55 -17.27 -15.24 -0.90
N ARG A 56 -18.21 -14.31 -1.14
CA ARG A 56 -18.51 -13.15 -0.29
C ARG A 56 -17.31 -12.22 -0.03
N TRP A 57 -16.33 -12.15 -0.94
CA TRP A 57 -15.16 -11.30 -0.76
C TRP A 57 -15.50 -9.85 -0.42
N ARG A 58 -16.51 -9.25 -1.09
CA ARG A 58 -16.98 -7.89 -0.78
C ARG A 58 -17.40 -7.73 0.68
N LYS A 59 -18.07 -8.73 1.25
CA LYS A 59 -18.49 -8.72 2.66
C LYS A 59 -17.31 -8.88 3.61
N LYS A 60 -16.29 -9.66 3.24
CA LYS A 60 -15.07 -9.80 4.04
C LYS A 60 -14.28 -8.49 4.06
N LEU A 61 -14.09 -7.87 2.90
CA LEU A 61 -13.43 -6.58 2.77
C LEU A 61 -14.20 -5.46 3.50
N ALA A 62 -15.53 -5.45 3.39
CA ALA A 62 -16.36 -4.46 4.11
C ALA A 62 -16.28 -4.62 5.63
N ARG A 63 -16.16 -5.85 6.14
CA ARG A 63 -15.96 -6.08 7.59
C ARG A 63 -14.60 -5.60 8.05
N LEU A 64 -13.55 -5.79 7.26
CA LEU A 64 -12.23 -5.26 7.58
C LEU A 64 -12.29 -3.73 7.64
N ALA A 65 -12.84 -3.10 6.60
CA ALA A 65 -13.00 -1.65 6.53
C ALA A 65 -13.74 -1.10 7.77
N ALA A 66 -14.89 -1.69 8.11
CA ALA A 66 -15.66 -1.31 9.30
C ALA A 66 -14.90 -1.54 10.61
N ALA A 67 -14.14 -2.65 10.74
CA ALA A 67 -13.36 -2.95 11.93
C ALA A 67 -12.17 -2.00 12.13
N THR A 68 -11.76 -1.28 11.08
CA THR A 68 -10.65 -0.32 11.09
C THR A 68 -11.09 1.14 10.99
N ASP A 69 -12.39 1.41 11.04
CA ASP A 69 -12.99 2.74 10.82
C ASP A 69 -12.58 3.38 9.48
N LEU A 70 -12.52 2.56 8.43
CA LEU A 70 -12.21 2.95 7.06
C LEU A 70 -13.37 2.58 6.14
N VAL A 71 -13.35 3.14 4.92
CA VAL A 71 -14.28 2.77 3.84
C VAL A 71 -13.52 2.13 2.68
N ILE A 72 -14.21 1.30 1.90
CA ILE A 72 -13.63 0.72 0.69
C ILE A 72 -13.53 1.81 -0.37
N LEU A 73 -12.32 2.04 -0.88
CA LEU A 73 -12.08 2.96 -1.98
C LEU A 73 -12.26 2.25 -3.33
N THR A 74 -11.53 1.15 -3.55
CA THR A 74 -11.61 0.35 -4.80
C THR A 74 -10.96 -1.02 -4.67
N GLY A 75 -11.09 -1.88 -5.68
CA GLY A 75 -10.35 -3.14 -5.81
C GLY A 75 -10.99 -4.33 -5.10
N GLY A 76 -10.12 -5.27 -4.72
CA GLY A 76 -10.48 -6.59 -4.21
C GLY A 76 -10.57 -7.58 -5.37
N GLY A 77 -11.68 -8.32 -5.44
CA GLY A 77 -11.87 -9.36 -6.46
C GLY A 77 -11.82 -8.84 -7.90
N THR A 78 -12.21 -7.58 -8.13
CA THR A 78 -12.20 -6.92 -9.45
C THR A 78 -10.80 -6.55 -9.95
N ALA A 79 -9.85 -6.34 -9.03
CA ALA A 79 -8.45 -6.08 -9.34
C ALA A 79 -7.56 -7.33 -9.20
N ALA A 80 -8.16 -8.53 -9.07
CA ALA A 80 -7.44 -9.79 -8.82
C ALA A 80 -6.59 -9.79 -7.53
N GLY A 81 -7.01 -9.06 -6.48
CA GLY A 81 -6.45 -9.20 -5.13
C GLY A 81 -6.10 -7.87 -4.48
N PRO A 82 -5.40 -6.96 -5.16
CA PRO A 82 -5.16 -5.62 -4.64
C PRO A 82 -6.46 -4.88 -4.34
N ALA A 83 -6.51 -4.19 -3.20
CA ALA A 83 -7.63 -3.36 -2.80
C ALA A 83 -7.12 -2.08 -2.12
N MET A 84 -8.02 -1.12 -1.96
CA MET A 84 -7.75 0.09 -1.18
C MET A 84 -8.87 0.36 -0.18
N LEU A 85 -8.45 0.71 1.04
CA LEU A 85 -9.31 1.34 2.03
C LEU A 85 -8.85 2.79 2.24
N CYS A 86 -9.76 3.66 2.67
CA CYS A 86 -9.40 5.04 2.99
C CYS A 86 -10.19 5.60 4.17
N SER A 87 -9.65 6.64 4.79
CA SER A 87 -10.37 7.45 5.78
C SER A 87 -11.37 8.38 5.07
N LEU A 88 -12.27 8.98 5.85
CA LEU A 88 -13.26 9.95 5.31
C LEU A 88 -12.65 11.27 4.83
N ARG A 89 -11.35 11.49 5.04
CA ARG A 89 -10.62 12.65 4.49
C ARG A 89 -10.34 12.53 3.00
N VAL A 90 -10.43 11.31 2.46
CA VAL A 90 -10.11 11.00 1.08
C VAL A 90 -11.36 11.09 0.21
N LEU A 91 -11.38 12.07 -0.69
CA LEU A 91 -12.40 12.18 -1.72
C LEU A 91 -11.94 11.44 -2.98
N ALA A 92 -12.71 10.45 -3.44
CA ALA A 92 -12.43 9.77 -4.69
C ALA A 92 -12.93 10.59 -5.89
N GLU A 93 -12.04 10.96 -6.82
CA GLU A 93 -12.42 11.57 -8.09
C GLU A 93 -12.66 10.52 -9.17
N ARG A 94 -11.80 9.50 -9.21
CA ARG A 94 -11.87 8.39 -10.17
C ARG A 94 -11.32 7.14 -9.53
N THR A 95 -11.98 6.00 -9.75
CA THR A 95 -11.44 4.69 -9.40
C THR A 95 -11.51 3.79 -10.63
N GLU A 96 -10.52 2.91 -10.75
CA GLU A 96 -10.46 1.94 -11.85
C GLU A 96 -9.62 0.74 -11.41
N ASP A 97 -10.15 -0.45 -11.61
CA ASP A 97 -9.44 -1.70 -11.36
C ASP A 97 -8.93 -2.24 -12.69
N VAL A 98 -7.63 -2.51 -12.78
CA VAL A 98 -6.96 -2.91 -14.02
C VAL A 98 -6.47 -4.35 -13.87
N LEU A 99 -6.85 -5.24 -14.79
CA LEU A 99 -6.27 -6.57 -14.87
C LEU A 99 -5.02 -6.54 -15.75
N LEU A 100 -3.92 -7.12 -15.25
CA LEU A 100 -2.69 -7.25 -16.01
C LEU A 100 -2.77 -8.47 -16.95
N PRO A 101 -1.97 -8.50 -18.04
CA PRO A 101 -1.90 -9.64 -18.94
C PRO A 101 -1.69 -10.95 -18.18
N LEU A 102 -2.40 -12.01 -18.58
CA LEU A 102 -2.21 -13.34 -17.99
C LEU A 102 -1.28 -14.15 -18.85
N THR A 103 -0.15 -14.52 -18.27
CA THR A 103 0.67 -15.61 -18.79
C THR A 103 -0.03 -16.95 -18.50
N PRO A 104 -0.25 -17.82 -19.49
CA PRO A 104 -0.83 -19.14 -19.27
C PRO A 104 -0.10 -19.93 -18.16
N GLY A 105 -0.87 -20.55 -17.26
CA GLY A 105 -0.35 -21.30 -16.12
C GLY A 105 0.07 -20.46 -14.91
N ARG A 106 0.01 -19.13 -14.98
CA ARG A 106 0.33 -18.22 -13.86
C ARG A 106 -0.92 -17.63 -13.21
N HIS A 107 -0.75 -17.00 -12.06
CA HIS A 107 -1.83 -16.29 -11.39
C HIS A 107 -2.09 -14.94 -12.06
N ARG A 108 -3.37 -14.65 -12.34
CA ARG A 108 -3.79 -13.32 -12.79
C ARG A 108 -3.41 -12.28 -11.73
N ARG A 109 -2.71 -11.22 -12.15
CA ARG A 109 -2.46 -10.02 -11.33
C ARG A 109 -3.31 -8.85 -11.83
N GLY A 110 -3.42 -7.83 -11.00
CA GLY A 110 -4.09 -6.59 -11.33
C GLY A 110 -3.59 -5.44 -10.47
N LEU A 111 -4.16 -4.26 -10.70
CA LEU A 111 -3.90 -3.03 -9.99
C LEU A 111 -5.23 -2.47 -9.53
N ALA A 112 -5.33 -2.12 -8.26
CA ALA A 112 -6.38 -1.24 -7.79
C ALA A 112 -5.87 0.19 -7.96
N THR A 113 -6.63 1.07 -8.61
CA THR A 113 -6.17 2.43 -8.89
C THR A 113 -7.22 3.48 -8.55
N ALA A 114 -6.77 4.62 -8.04
CA ALA A 114 -7.62 5.75 -7.75
C ALA A 114 -6.91 7.07 -8.03
N VAL A 115 -7.67 8.08 -8.44
CA VAL A 115 -7.29 9.49 -8.29
C VAL A 115 -8.14 10.07 -7.18
N VAL A 116 -7.48 10.64 -6.19
CA VAL A 116 -8.12 11.13 -4.97
C VAL A 116 -7.70 12.56 -4.67
N ARG A 117 -8.50 13.22 -3.84
CA ARG A 117 -8.24 14.54 -3.30
C ARG A 117 -8.31 14.49 -1.79
N ILE A 118 -7.32 15.10 -1.14
CA ILE A 118 -7.29 15.31 0.31
C ILE A 118 -7.01 16.78 0.53
N ALA A 119 -8.02 17.53 0.96
CA ALA A 119 -7.99 19.00 0.97
C ALA A 119 -7.52 19.58 -0.39
N GLY A 120 -6.44 20.37 -0.41
CA GLY A 120 -5.89 20.97 -1.63
C GLY A 120 -5.06 20.03 -2.50
N ALA A 121 -4.62 18.89 -1.98
CA ALA A 121 -3.73 17.97 -2.68
C ALA A 121 -4.51 16.95 -3.51
N ARG A 122 -4.12 16.78 -4.78
CA ARG A 122 -4.67 15.78 -5.69
C ARG A 122 -3.59 14.78 -6.09
N LEU A 123 -3.87 13.49 -5.95
CA LEU A 123 -2.88 12.45 -6.20
C LEU A 123 -3.47 11.17 -6.80
N GLY A 124 -2.63 10.48 -7.58
CA GLY A 124 -2.86 9.11 -8.02
C GLY A 124 -2.40 8.11 -6.98
N VAL A 125 -3.14 7.01 -6.82
CA VAL A 125 -2.81 5.93 -5.88
C VAL A 125 -2.93 4.60 -6.61
N ILE A 126 -1.92 3.73 -6.45
CA ILE A 126 -1.91 2.37 -7.00
C ILE A 126 -1.57 1.38 -5.88
N SER A 127 -2.41 0.36 -5.72
CA SER A 127 -2.12 -0.83 -4.92
C SER A 127 -1.84 -1.98 -5.89
N CYS A 128 -0.72 -2.67 -5.69
CA CYS A 128 -0.26 -3.73 -6.59
C CYS A 128 0.17 -4.97 -5.80
N HIS A 129 0.15 -6.12 -6.47
CA HIS A 129 0.80 -7.34 -6.00
C HIS A 129 1.41 -8.00 -7.24
N LEU A 130 2.73 -7.92 -7.39
CA LEU A 130 3.39 -8.35 -8.61
C LEU A 130 3.62 -9.87 -8.64
N SER A 131 4.02 -10.39 -9.79
CA SER A 131 4.25 -11.83 -9.99
C SER A 131 5.42 -12.36 -9.18
N LEU A 132 5.35 -13.64 -8.83
CA LEU A 132 6.48 -14.41 -8.29
C LEU A 132 7.53 -14.70 -9.37
N HIS A 133 7.14 -14.66 -10.65
CA HIS A 133 8.04 -14.93 -11.77
C HIS A 133 8.73 -13.65 -12.25
N GLN A 134 10.06 -13.68 -12.30
CA GLN A 134 10.91 -12.50 -12.53
C GLN A 134 10.56 -11.71 -13.79
N ASP A 135 10.43 -12.36 -14.95
CA ASP A 135 10.20 -11.65 -16.22
C ASP A 135 8.82 -10.96 -16.23
N GLU A 136 7.78 -11.68 -15.81
CA GLU A 136 6.43 -11.11 -15.72
C GLU A 136 6.35 -10.04 -14.65
N ARG A 137 7.06 -10.20 -13.53
CA ARG A 137 7.14 -9.16 -12.50
C ARG A 137 7.77 -7.88 -13.05
N HIS A 138 8.85 -8.00 -13.83
CA HIS A 138 9.50 -6.85 -14.46
C HIS A 138 8.59 -6.15 -15.47
N ASP A 139 7.87 -6.91 -16.31
CA ASP A 139 6.88 -6.36 -17.25
C ASP A 139 5.72 -5.68 -16.52
N GLN A 140 5.21 -6.30 -15.44
CA GLN A 140 4.15 -5.73 -14.61
C GLN A 140 4.58 -4.43 -13.90
N ALA A 141 5.85 -4.33 -13.47
CA ALA A 141 6.38 -3.07 -12.97
C ALA A 141 6.37 -1.97 -14.04
N GLY A 142 6.68 -2.32 -15.30
CA GLY A 142 6.51 -1.41 -16.44
C GLY A 142 5.06 -0.94 -16.63
N LEU A 143 4.13 -1.88 -16.67
CA LEU A 143 2.69 -1.58 -16.84
C LEU A 143 2.14 -0.73 -15.69
N LEU A 144 2.65 -0.90 -14.46
CA LEU A 144 2.32 -0.04 -13.33
C LEU A 144 2.78 1.40 -13.58
N LEU A 145 4.01 1.61 -14.04
CA LEU A 145 4.54 2.94 -14.36
C LEU A 145 3.77 3.60 -15.51
N ASP A 146 3.45 2.85 -16.57
CA ASP A 146 2.63 3.32 -17.68
C ASP A 146 1.24 3.76 -17.19
N ARG A 147 0.64 2.95 -16.31
CA ARG A 147 -0.65 3.26 -15.70
C ARG A 147 -0.59 4.52 -14.85
N LEU A 148 0.47 4.70 -14.06
CA LEU A 148 0.69 5.88 -13.22
C LEU A 148 0.85 7.14 -14.10
N ALA A 149 1.65 7.08 -15.16
CA ALA A 149 1.84 8.18 -16.10
C ALA A 149 0.53 8.58 -16.79
N GLY A 150 -0.34 7.61 -17.10
CA GLY A 150 -1.65 7.84 -17.71
C GLY A 150 -2.72 8.44 -16.78
N MET A 151 -2.44 8.62 -15.48
CA MET A 151 -3.46 9.14 -14.55
C MET A 151 -3.73 10.63 -14.68
N GLY A 152 -2.79 11.40 -15.24
CA GLY A 152 -2.90 12.86 -15.36
C GLY A 152 -2.87 13.56 -13.99
N VAL A 153 -1.87 13.23 -13.17
CA VAL A 153 -1.64 13.77 -11.81
C VAL A 153 -0.16 14.09 -11.64
N ASP A 154 0.15 15.15 -10.88
CA ASP A 154 1.53 15.55 -10.59
C ASP A 154 2.13 14.81 -9.38
N HIS A 155 1.25 14.25 -8.54
CA HIS A 155 1.61 13.53 -7.33
C HIS A 155 1.04 12.13 -7.40
N ALA A 156 1.86 11.12 -7.11
CA ALA A 156 1.38 9.75 -7.07
C ALA A 156 2.08 8.90 -6.01
N ILE A 157 1.34 7.89 -5.55
CA ILE A 157 1.77 6.88 -4.59
C ILE A 157 1.49 5.52 -5.22
N ALA A 158 2.50 4.66 -5.28
CA ALA A 158 2.34 3.26 -5.64
C ALA A 158 2.89 2.39 -4.51
N GLY A 159 2.19 1.34 -4.13
CA GLY A 159 2.69 0.45 -3.10
C GLY A 159 2.10 -0.95 -3.17
N GLY A 160 2.78 -1.88 -2.51
CA GLY A 160 2.36 -3.26 -2.42
C GLY A 160 3.49 -4.25 -2.24
N ASP A 161 3.13 -5.51 -2.41
CA ASP A 161 4.04 -6.65 -2.44
C ASP A 161 4.67 -6.74 -3.84
N ILE A 162 5.94 -6.36 -3.92
CA ILE A 162 6.72 -6.35 -5.14
C ILE A 162 7.23 -7.76 -5.44
N ASN A 163 7.23 -8.69 -4.48
CA ASN A 163 7.84 -10.01 -4.59
C ASN A 163 9.33 -9.98 -4.99
N GLU A 164 10.02 -8.89 -4.64
CA GLU A 164 11.41 -8.70 -4.97
C GLU A 164 12.12 -7.81 -3.98
N ARG A 165 13.39 -8.16 -3.69
CA ARG A 165 14.24 -7.36 -2.80
C ARG A 165 14.71 -6.09 -3.50
N PRO A 166 15.06 -5.04 -2.73
CA PRO A 166 15.78 -3.89 -3.27
C PRO A 166 17.02 -4.34 -4.04
N GLY A 167 17.23 -3.75 -5.22
CA GLY A 167 18.30 -4.13 -6.16
C GLY A 167 17.87 -5.18 -7.20
N GLY A 168 16.72 -5.84 -7.05
CA GLY A 168 16.17 -6.70 -8.09
C GLY A 168 15.56 -5.92 -9.26
N PRO A 169 15.43 -6.51 -10.46
CA PRO A 169 15.11 -5.77 -11.69
C PRO A 169 13.79 -4.99 -11.69
N ALA A 170 12.72 -5.55 -11.12
CA ALA A 170 11.42 -4.88 -11.02
C ALA A 170 11.42 -3.81 -9.91
N PHE A 171 12.02 -4.11 -8.75
CA PHE A 171 12.15 -3.12 -7.67
C PHE A 171 12.98 -1.91 -8.13
N THR A 172 14.13 -2.16 -8.76
CA THR A 172 14.99 -1.12 -9.33
C THR A 172 14.26 -0.32 -10.40
N ARG A 173 13.52 -0.97 -11.31
CA ARG A 173 12.71 -0.26 -12.32
C ARG A 173 11.70 0.71 -11.69
N LEU A 174 11.05 0.32 -10.60
CA LEU A 174 10.14 1.21 -9.86
C LEU A 174 10.93 2.33 -9.17
N ALA A 175 12.05 2.01 -8.51
CA ALA A 175 12.89 2.97 -7.77
C ALA A 175 13.66 3.96 -8.66
N ASP A 176 13.89 3.63 -9.93
CA ASP A 176 14.49 4.54 -10.91
C ASP A 176 13.48 5.61 -11.38
N ALA A 177 12.20 5.23 -11.46
CA ALA A 177 11.11 6.13 -11.88
C ALA A 177 10.46 6.89 -10.72
N LEU A 178 10.43 6.30 -9.53
CA LEU A 178 9.77 6.80 -8.31
C LEU A 178 10.72 6.71 -7.12
N SER A 179 10.55 7.58 -6.13
CA SER A 179 11.30 7.51 -4.88
C SER A 179 10.80 6.37 -3.99
N ASP A 180 11.64 5.38 -3.68
CA ASP A 180 11.38 4.40 -2.61
C ASP A 180 11.37 5.08 -1.24
N CYS A 181 10.21 5.08 -0.59
CA CYS A 181 10.01 5.77 0.68
C CYS A 181 10.93 5.25 1.79
N ARG A 182 11.20 3.93 1.86
CA ARG A 182 12.04 3.37 2.92
C ARG A 182 13.49 3.83 2.78
N THR A 183 13.97 3.97 1.54
CA THR A 183 15.32 4.48 1.25
C THR A 183 15.39 5.99 1.49
N ALA A 184 14.36 6.74 1.10
CA ALA A 184 14.32 8.20 1.23
C ALA A 184 14.28 8.69 2.68
N ALA A 185 13.48 8.06 3.54
CA ALA A 185 13.36 8.44 4.96
C ALA A 185 13.17 7.19 5.86
N PRO A 186 14.28 6.53 6.26
CA PRO A 186 14.25 5.37 7.15
C PRO A 186 13.48 5.60 8.46
N TRP A 187 12.50 4.75 8.75
CA TRP A 187 11.82 4.69 10.05
C TRP A 187 11.42 3.24 10.37
N GLY A 188 11.34 2.87 11.65
CA GLY A 188 10.99 1.50 12.03
C GLY A 188 12.04 0.47 11.59
N THR A 189 11.61 -0.76 11.30
CA THR A 189 12.46 -1.80 10.73
C THR A 189 12.21 -1.97 9.23
N GLU A 190 13.08 -2.72 8.56
CA GLU A 190 13.09 -2.83 7.10
C GLU A 190 12.41 -4.09 6.55
N HIS A 191 12.67 -5.24 7.17
CA HIS A 191 12.24 -6.52 6.62
C HIS A 191 10.74 -6.75 6.85
N THR A 192 10.07 -7.17 5.79
CA THR A 192 8.61 -7.37 5.76
C THR A 192 8.21 -8.83 5.72
N PHE A 193 9.11 -9.74 5.36
CA PHE A 193 8.78 -11.15 5.21
C PHE A 193 9.93 -12.07 5.68
N PRO A 194 9.61 -13.27 6.21
CA PRO A 194 8.30 -13.64 6.78
C PRO A 194 8.07 -12.92 8.12
N ALA A 195 6.83 -12.63 8.48
CA ALA A 195 6.51 -11.84 9.67
C ALA A 195 7.07 -12.42 10.98
N THR A 196 7.15 -13.74 11.09
CA THR A 196 7.65 -14.43 12.30
C THR A 196 9.15 -14.34 12.47
N ALA A 197 9.92 -14.29 11.37
CA ALA A 197 11.37 -14.18 11.36
C ALA A 197 11.85 -13.37 10.14
N PRO A 198 11.67 -12.03 10.15
CA PRO A 198 11.85 -11.22 8.94
C PRO A 198 13.30 -11.18 8.45
N ASP A 199 13.54 -11.67 7.23
CA ASP A 199 14.86 -11.78 6.61
C ASP A 199 14.97 -11.03 5.27
N ARG A 200 13.86 -10.46 4.78
CA ARG A 200 13.82 -9.68 3.54
C ARG A 200 12.74 -8.62 3.54
N ARG A 201 12.99 -7.56 2.77
CA ARG A 201 12.00 -6.58 2.35
C ARG A 201 11.55 -6.92 0.93
N ILE A 202 10.27 -7.23 0.76
CA ILE A 202 9.65 -7.44 -0.55
C ILE A 202 8.41 -6.57 -0.78
N ASP A 203 7.97 -5.87 0.27
CA ASP A 203 6.90 -4.88 0.20
C ASP A 203 7.51 -3.47 0.17
N GLY A 204 6.85 -2.55 -0.53
CA GLY A 204 7.35 -1.18 -0.69
C GLY A 204 6.25 -0.15 -0.93
N ILE A 205 6.58 1.11 -0.62
CA ILE A 205 5.80 2.29 -0.99
C ILE A 205 6.74 3.23 -1.75
N PHE A 206 6.28 3.67 -2.91
CA PHE A 206 7.01 4.52 -3.85
C PHE A 206 6.19 5.77 -4.14
N VAL A 207 6.86 6.90 -4.32
CA VAL A 207 6.21 8.19 -4.58
C VAL A 207 6.90 8.97 -5.69
N THR A 208 6.13 9.82 -6.37
CA THR A 208 6.72 10.83 -7.28
C THR A 208 7.61 11.81 -6.50
N LYS A 209 8.65 12.34 -7.16
CA LYS A 209 9.68 13.21 -6.53
C LYS A 209 9.16 14.43 -5.77
N ALA A 210 7.99 14.96 -6.15
CA ALA A 210 7.39 16.11 -5.48
C ALA A 210 6.76 15.79 -4.11
N VAL A 211 6.54 14.50 -3.81
CA VAL A 211 6.03 14.06 -2.50
C VAL A 211 7.22 13.88 -1.55
N GLU A 212 7.18 14.56 -0.42
CA GLU A 212 8.21 14.45 0.60
C GLU A 212 7.91 13.27 1.53
N VAL A 213 8.91 12.44 1.78
CA VAL A 213 8.80 11.28 2.68
C VAL A 213 9.29 11.69 4.07
N LEU A 214 8.41 11.64 5.07
CA LEU A 214 8.71 12.04 6.45
C LEU A 214 9.22 10.87 7.30
N GLY A 215 8.97 9.64 6.83
CA GLY A 215 9.42 8.41 7.46
C GLY A 215 8.68 7.21 6.87
N CYS A 216 9.37 6.10 6.68
CA CYS A 216 8.80 4.89 6.13
C CYS A 216 9.49 3.62 6.66
N GLY A 217 8.68 2.61 7.00
CA GLY A 217 9.13 1.24 7.29
C GLY A 217 8.12 0.46 8.10
N VAL A 218 8.56 -0.64 8.70
CA VAL A 218 7.70 -1.51 9.50
C VAL A 218 7.45 -0.88 10.88
N PRO A 219 6.18 -0.66 11.26
CA PRO A 219 5.84 -0.03 12.53
C PRO A 219 6.00 -0.99 13.71
N LEU A 220 7.00 -0.75 14.56
CA LEU A 220 7.19 -1.46 15.83
C LEU A 220 6.84 -0.56 17.02
N GLY A 221 6.26 -1.15 18.07
CA GLY A 221 5.95 -0.45 19.32
C GLY A 221 4.83 0.60 19.19
N LEU A 222 3.89 0.41 18.27
CA LEU A 222 2.69 1.26 18.20
C LEU A 222 1.82 1.03 19.46
N PRO A 223 1.23 2.09 20.04
CA PRO A 223 0.32 1.94 21.17
C PRO A 223 -0.84 0.99 20.86
N GLY A 224 -1.12 0.04 21.77
CA GLY A 224 -2.24 -0.90 21.62
C GLY A 224 -1.99 -2.08 20.68
N VAL A 225 -0.78 -2.22 20.12
CA VAL A 225 -0.38 -3.34 19.25
C VAL A 225 0.92 -3.95 19.75
N THR A 226 0.92 -5.27 19.89
CA THR A 226 2.09 -6.05 20.27
C THR A 226 2.80 -6.60 19.05
N GLU A 227 4.06 -7.04 19.21
CA GLU A 227 4.73 -7.80 18.14
C GLU A 227 4.04 -9.13 17.84
N ASN A 228 3.33 -9.71 18.81
CA ASN A 228 2.54 -10.92 18.58
C ASN A 228 1.36 -10.64 17.65
N ASP A 229 0.71 -9.47 17.77
CA ASP A 229 -0.33 -9.05 16.83
C ASP A 229 0.21 -8.93 15.40
N LEU A 230 1.40 -8.34 15.24
CA LEU A 230 2.08 -8.24 13.93
C LEU A 230 2.36 -9.61 13.30
N ARG A 231 2.79 -10.59 14.11
CA ARG A 231 3.06 -11.97 13.64
C ARG A 231 1.80 -12.80 13.40
N ALA A 232 0.71 -12.51 14.12
CA ALA A 232 -0.55 -13.25 14.06
C ALA A 232 -1.49 -12.75 12.95
N ALA A 233 -1.35 -11.49 12.54
CA ALA A 233 -2.24 -10.85 11.58
C ALA A 233 -2.16 -11.43 10.17
N THR A 234 -0.95 -11.76 9.69
CA THR A 234 -0.64 -12.28 8.35
C THR A 234 0.84 -12.69 8.30
N ASP A 235 1.29 -13.30 7.20
CA ASP A 235 2.68 -13.74 7.00
C ASP A 235 3.63 -12.61 6.53
N HIS A 236 3.11 -11.43 6.26
CA HIS A 236 3.87 -10.20 6.00
C HIS A 236 3.78 -9.23 7.19
N LEU A 237 4.77 -8.36 7.34
CA LEU A 237 4.69 -7.16 8.18
C LEU A 237 4.28 -5.97 7.31
N PRO A 238 3.49 -5.03 7.86
CA PRO A 238 3.05 -3.87 7.09
C PRO A 238 4.18 -2.88 6.85
N VAL A 239 4.09 -2.11 5.77
CA VAL A 239 4.94 -0.93 5.54
C VAL A 239 4.09 0.33 5.75
N LEU A 240 4.48 1.18 6.68
CA LEU A 240 3.82 2.46 6.97
C LEU A 240 4.71 3.61 6.51
N ALA A 241 4.15 4.54 5.75
CA ALA A 241 4.81 5.78 5.35
C ALA A 241 4.01 7.01 5.82
N ALA A 242 4.71 8.02 6.33
CA ALA A 242 4.17 9.37 6.48
C ALA A 242 4.70 10.25 5.36
N LEU A 243 3.78 10.92 4.66
CA LEU A 243 4.08 11.66 3.44
C LEU A 243 3.54 13.07 3.55
N ARG A 244 4.29 14.07 3.07
CA ARG A 244 3.79 15.42 2.83
C ARG A 244 3.59 15.61 1.33
N ILE A 245 2.37 15.96 0.95
CA ILE A 245 1.96 16.14 -0.45
C ILE A 245 1.64 17.63 -0.63
N PRO A 246 2.26 18.32 -1.60
CA PRO A 246 1.93 19.71 -1.91
C PRO A 246 0.46 19.87 -2.29
N ALA A 247 -0.07 21.08 -2.09
CA ALA A 247 -1.30 21.47 -2.76
C ALA A 247 -1.07 21.61 -4.27
N ASN A 248 -2.11 21.36 -5.05
CA ASN A 248 -2.13 21.65 -6.48
C ASN A 248 -2.42 23.12 -6.75
#